data_AF-A0A0F6YIM6-F1
#
_entry.id   AF-A0A0F6YIM6-F1
#
_cell.length_a   1.000
_cell.length_b   1.000
_cell.length_c   1.000
_cell.angle_alpha   90.00
_cell.angle_beta   90.00
_cell.angle_gamma   90.00
#
_symmetry.space_group_name_H-M   'P 1'
#
loop_
_entity.id
_entity.type
_entity.pdbx_description
1 polymer ?
#
loop_
_entity_poly.entity_id
_entity_poly.type
_entity_poly.pdbx_seq_one_letter_code
_entity_poly.pdbx_strand_id
1 'polypeptide(L)'
;MVAASVAPARWAGQGRGDVEIDPLSSTTVRRTLVVLIVLAVSSTASAQIFQPGTQPVGEENGITLPIQSSRTCRMCHSAYAADDDYEPYDSWRGSMMSHAARDPVVLAALAIAEEDVPGASDFCLRCHTPNAWLGGRSSLPEYHASNPTFPERLRPDDGSLSADRDGIGCMVCHRITEPPDAAMISNAQLLLADGEAGEARRGPYEYAEGEDPRHPTILDPYLSSGALCGSCHDIHNPLHDGFRLEDGAMQPTGRRFAIERTYSEWQHSAFSARGETCQSCHMPEVAQRASDDVAFDARPEMSRHDLAGASTWQARAIAASVREHDADAAMFLERSAMRAESMLREAATVEITSSALEGDVATATVRVTNESGHKLPTGYPEGRRVWLQIEVVDATGRVVAGSGRYDDETATLERDAQLRTYEVKLGVRGEESFHFVLNDTLIEDTRIPPEGFAPPAEIDAAPLGRDYGDGAGGYRHWDEASYTLGELCGEGTLTLRARLRMQATTREYVEFLRDEAPASADPALGGRSWGQVAYDAWREHGGDEPFDMEVVEVALGASPRACPVEEIDAGVQPTMDAGTTDFEGGGGCGCRAGARSAGAGWWLALAPLVWLVTRRRAR
;
A
#
# COMPACT_ATOMS: atom_id res chain seq x y z
N MET A 1 4.53 -24.19 46.39
CA MET A 1 4.14 -24.36 47.82
C MET A 1 3.56 -23.02 48.25
N VAL A 2 2.30 -22.82 48.64
CA VAL A 2 1.19 -23.64 49.10
C VAL A 2 -0.11 -23.02 48.53
N ALA A 3 -1.06 -23.86 48.14
CA ALA A 3 -2.36 -23.52 47.60
C ALA A 3 -3.39 -23.18 48.68
N ALA A 4 -4.40 -22.38 48.34
CA ALA A 4 -5.67 -22.33 49.09
C ALA A 4 -6.85 -22.30 48.11
N SER A 5 -7.67 -23.34 48.22
CA SER A 5 -8.89 -23.64 47.47
C SER A 5 -10.11 -22.93 48.03
N VAL A 6 -11.06 -22.54 47.17
CA VAL A 6 -12.43 -22.20 47.56
C VAL A 6 -13.41 -22.99 46.71
N ALA A 7 -14.32 -23.72 47.36
CA ALA A 7 -15.41 -24.50 46.78
C ALA A 7 -16.76 -23.74 46.90
N PRO A 8 -17.76 -24.00 46.04
CA PRO A 8 -19.01 -23.25 45.99
C PRO A 8 -20.12 -23.84 46.88
N ALA A 9 -20.95 -22.95 47.44
CA ALA A 9 -22.10 -23.29 48.27
C ALA A 9 -23.38 -23.53 47.43
N ARG A 10 -24.11 -24.58 47.81
CA ARG A 10 -25.45 -24.97 47.31
C ARG A 10 -26.55 -24.23 48.04
N TRP A 11 -27.61 -23.82 47.34
CA TRP A 11 -28.93 -23.52 47.93
C TRP A 11 -30.04 -24.23 47.12
N ALA A 12 -30.81 -25.06 47.82
CA ALA A 12 -32.14 -25.56 47.44
C ALA A 12 -33.18 -24.45 47.75
N GLY A 13 -34.40 -24.33 47.22
CA GLY A 13 -35.29 -25.19 46.44
C GLY A 13 -36.72 -24.95 46.94
N GLN A 14 -37.66 -24.49 46.09
CA GLN A 14 -39.14 -24.54 46.24
C GLN A 14 -39.76 -23.76 45.06
N GLY A 15 -40.83 -24.16 44.37
CA GLY A 15 -41.73 -25.29 44.49
C GLY A 15 -42.51 -25.46 43.18
N ARG A 16 -43.01 -26.68 42.95
CA ARG A 16 -43.83 -27.09 41.80
C ARG A 16 -45.28 -26.66 41.98
N GLY A 17 -45.90 -26.21 40.89
CA GLY A 17 -47.34 -26.15 40.72
C GLY A 17 -47.68 -26.69 39.34
N ASP A 18 -48.26 -27.88 39.31
CA ASP A 18 -48.74 -28.57 38.11
C ASP A 18 -50.01 -27.90 37.57
N VAL A 19 -50.13 -27.75 36.24
CA VAL A 19 -51.42 -27.53 35.59
C VAL A 19 -51.56 -28.48 34.40
N GLU A 20 -52.54 -29.35 34.58
CA GLU A 20 -53.06 -30.39 33.69
C GLU A 20 -53.79 -29.74 32.49
N ILE A 21 -53.59 -30.26 31.28
CA ILE A 21 -54.28 -29.81 30.06
C ILE A 21 -55.29 -30.87 29.66
N ASP A 22 -56.56 -30.50 29.57
CA ASP A 22 -57.64 -31.30 28.96
C ASP A 22 -58.37 -30.45 27.88
N PRO A 23 -58.86 -31.02 26.76
CA PRO A 23 -59.07 -30.29 25.53
C PRO A 23 -60.51 -29.81 25.27
N LEU A 24 -60.58 -28.65 24.60
CA LEU A 24 -61.59 -28.19 23.63
C LEU A 24 -63.09 -28.33 23.94
N SER A 25 -63.75 -27.18 24.12
CA SER A 25 -65.06 -26.96 23.50
C SER A 25 -65.30 -25.46 23.20
N SER A 26 -66.12 -25.23 22.17
CA SER A 26 -66.40 -24.00 21.46
C SER A 26 -67.02 -22.87 22.27
N THR A 27 -66.70 -21.60 21.95
CA THR A 27 -67.62 -20.64 21.30
C THR A 27 -67.08 -19.20 21.32
N THR A 28 -67.28 -18.56 20.17
CA THR A 28 -67.02 -17.20 19.72
C THR A 28 -67.29 -16.08 20.74
N VAL A 29 -66.26 -15.29 21.11
CA VAL A 29 -66.42 -13.86 21.44
C VAL A 29 -65.23 -13.05 20.92
N ARG A 30 -65.56 -12.13 20.02
CA ARG A 30 -64.72 -11.16 19.33
C ARG A 30 -64.14 -10.14 20.33
N ARG A 31 -62.81 -10.11 20.51
CA ARG A 31 -62.11 -8.98 21.15
C ARG A 31 -60.81 -8.67 20.43
N THR A 32 -60.70 -7.40 20.07
CA THR A 32 -59.63 -6.63 19.46
C THR A 32 -58.22 -7.15 19.79
N LEU A 33 -57.52 -7.67 18.79
CA LEU A 33 -56.08 -7.91 18.87
C LEU A 33 -55.39 -6.55 18.65
N VAL A 34 -54.95 -5.92 19.72
CA VAL A 34 -53.88 -4.91 19.63
C VAL A 34 -52.63 -5.70 19.27
N VAL A 35 -52.28 -5.71 17.98
CA VAL A 35 -50.97 -6.18 17.54
C VAL A 35 -49.97 -5.14 18.06
N LEU A 36 -49.37 -5.42 19.22
CA LEU A 36 -48.07 -4.83 19.56
C LEU A 36 -47.07 -5.45 18.59
N ILE A 37 -46.90 -4.81 17.43
CA ILE A 37 -45.68 -4.98 16.64
C ILE A 37 -44.59 -4.39 17.54
N VAL A 38 -43.94 -5.25 18.32
CA VAL A 38 -42.59 -4.96 18.78
C VAL A 38 -41.77 -4.94 17.51
N LEU A 39 -41.63 -3.75 16.93
CA LEU A 39 -40.48 -3.43 16.11
C LEU A 39 -39.29 -3.64 17.05
N ALA A 40 -38.78 -4.86 17.09
CA ALA A 40 -37.38 -5.07 17.33
C ALA A 40 -36.72 -4.33 16.17
N VAL A 41 -36.46 -3.05 16.38
CA VAL A 41 -35.31 -2.40 15.78
C VAL A 41 -34.17 -3.26 16.31
N SER A 42 -33.81 -4.29 15.54
CA SER A 42 -32.48 -4.83 15.58
C SER A 42 -31.61 -3.64 15.30
N SER A 43 -31.17 -2.94 16.35
CA SER A 43 -29.99 -2.11 16.25
C SER A 43 -28.97 -3.05 15.65
N THR A 44 -28.61 -2.83 14.40
CA THR A 44 -27.40 -3.39 13.83
C THR A 44 -26.30 -2.94 14.77
N ALA A 45 -25.98 -3.77 15.75
CA ALA A 45 -24.87 -3.52 16.63
C ALA A 45 -23.67 -3.51 15.69
N SER A 46 -23.19 -2.32 15.37
CA SER A 46 -21.92 -2.12 14.66
C SER A 46 -20.90 -3.00 15.37
N ALA A 47 -20.20 -3.83 14.59
CA ALA A 47 -19.17 -4.69 15.13
C ALA A 47 -17.95 -3.80 15.44
N GLN A 48 -18.00 -3.09 16.57
CA GLN A 48 -16.83 -2.36 17.05
C GLN A 48 -15.73 -3.39 17.33
N ILE A 49 -14.67 -3.34 16.51
CA ILE A 49 -13.50 -4.19 16.65
C ILE A 49 -12.63 -3.59 17.75
N PHE A 50 -12.91 -3.99 18.99
CA PHE A 50 -12.10 -3.55 20.13
C PHE A 50 -10.71 -4.20 20.06
N GLN A 51 -9.67 -3.39 20.20
CA GLN A 51 -8.29 -3.83 20.38
C GLN A 51 -7.66 -3.08 21.57
N PRO A 52 -6.77 -3.72 22.35
CA PRO A 52 -5.99 -3.08 23.40
C PRO A 52 -5.21 -1.85 22.92
N GLY A 53 -4.65 -1.10 23.88
CA GLY A 53 -3.89 0.12 23.61
C GLY A 53 -4.58 1.38 24.13
N THR A 54 -4.05 2.54 23.80
CA THR A 54 -4.65 3.85 24.09
C THR A 54 -5.96 4.01 23.32
N GLN A 55 -7.02 4.40 24.04
CA GLN A 55 -8.36 4.56 23.48
C GLN A 55 -8.65 6.02 23.12
N PRO A 56 -9.70 6.28 22.30
CA PRO A 56 -10.14 7.63 21.97
C PRO A 56 -10.45 8.51 23.17
N VAL A 57 -10.29 9.83 23.01
CA VAL A 57 -10.67 10.83 24.00
C VAL A 57 -12.14 10.68 24.40
N GLY A 58 -12.40 10.74 25.71
CA GLY A 58 -13.75 10.58 26.26
C GLY A 58 -14.17 9.14 26.53
N GLU A 59 -13.39 8.14 26.08
CA GLU A 59 -13.56 6.75 26.49
C GLU A 59 -12.84 6.42 27.81
N GLU A 60 -13.12 5.24 28.38
CA GLU A 60 -12.40 4.74 29.54
C GLU A 60 -10.92 4.50 29.17
N ASN A 61 -9.99 5.15 29.88
CA ASN A 61 -8.56 5.21 29.54
C ASN A 61 -8.25 5.92 28.20
N GLY A 62 -9.14 6.82 27.77
CA GLY A 62 -8.94 7.69 26.64
C GLY A 62 -7.80 8.70 26.84
N ILE A 63 -7.15 9.10 25.75
CA ILE A 63 -6.10 10.13 25.77
C ILE A 63 -6.66 11.48 26.26
N THR A 64 -5.91 12.16 27.13
CA THR A 64 -6.27 13.45 27.71
C THR A 64 -5.51 14.62 27.08
N LEU A 65 -4.31 14.37 26.55
CA LEU A 65 -3.54 15.31 25.75
C LEU A 65 -3.74 14.98 24.26
N PRO A 66 -4.53 15.78 23.51
CA PRO A 66 -4.84 15.49 22.12
C PRO A 66 -3.60 15.45 21.22
N ILE A 67 -3.70 14.71 20.11
CA ILE A 67 -2.69 14.77 19.06
C ILE A 67 -2.85 16.09 18.28
N GLN A 68 -1.84 16.96 18.36
CA GLN A 68 -1.71 18.21 17.63
C GLN A 68 -1.26 17.95 16.18
N SER A 69 -1.54 18.91 15.29
CA SER A 69 -1.07 18.86 13.90
C SER A 69 0.46 18.92 13.82
N SER A 70 1.02 18.20 12.85
CA SER A 70 2.44 18.25 12.51
C SER A 70 2.90 19.64 12.03
N ARG A 71 1.98 20.56 11.69
CA ARG A 71 2.30 21.96 11.36
C ARG A 71 3.05 22.68 12.49
N THR A 72 2.81 22.32 13.75
CA THR A 72 3.57 22.90 14.88
C THR A 72 5.05 22.51 14.79
N CYS A 73 5.34 21.28 14.37
CA CYS A 73 6.70 20.78 14.20
C CYS A 73 7.39 21.43 12.99
N ARG A 74 6.65 21.73 11.91
CA ARG A 74 7.16 22.43 10.72
C ARG A 74 7.92 23.71 11.05
N MET A 75 7.50 24.45 12.09
CA MET A 75 8.09 25.75 12.43
C MET A 75 9.60 25.70 12.71
N CYS A 76 10.10 24.57 13.20
CA CYS A 76 11.54 24.37 13.47
C CYS A 76 12.15 23.21 12.68
N HIS A 77 11.34 22.27 12.18
CA HIS A 77 11.80 21.06 11.48
C HIS A 77 11.64 21.12 9.95
N SER A 78 11.58 22.32 9.36
CA SER A 78 11.45 22.60 7.91
C SER A 78 12.09 23.96 7.55
N ALA A 79 12.36 24.19 6.26
CA ALA A 79 12.73 25.48 5.65
C ALA A 79 14.06 26.10 6.12
N TYR A 80 15.02 25.28 6.52
CA TYR A 80 16.39 25.63 6.90
C TYR A 80 17.49 24.87 6.12
N ALA A 81 17.14 23.82 5.38
CA ALA A 81 18.02 23.16 4.43
C ALA A 81 18.22 24.02 3.17
N ALA A 82 19.41 23.96 2.56
CA ALA A 82 19.69 24.71 1.33
C ALA A 82 19.18 23.98 0.08
N ASP A 83 18.88 22.69 0.22
CA ASP A 83 18.51 21.72 -0.82
C ASP A 83 17.18 20.99 -0.52
N ASP A 84 16.47 21.36 0.56
CA ASP A 84 15.15 20.87 1.00
C ASP A 84 14.98 19.33 1.11
N ASP A 85 16.06 18.55 1.10
CA ASP A 85 15.98 17.09 0.93
C ASP A 85 16.41 16.28 2.15
N TYR A 86 16.34 16.83 3.36
CA TYR A 86 16.64 16.04 4.56
C TYR A 86 15.85 16.42 5.81
N GLU A 87 15.08 17.50 5.75
CA GLU A 87 14.40 18.03 6.92
C GLU A 87 13.32 17.05 7.37
N PRO A 88 13.16 16.82 8.70
CA PRO A 88 12.23 15.82 9.19
C PRO A 88 10.79 16.06 8.72
N TYR A 89 10.32 17.32 8.74
CA TYR A 89 8.96 17.62 8.28
C TYR A 89 8.82 17.41 6.77
N ASP A 90 9.76 17.86 5.96
CA ASP A 90 9.67 17.82 4.49
C ASP A 90 9.70 16.38 3.97
N SER A 91 10.64 15.57 4.47
CA SER A 91 10.72 14.15 4.14
C SER A 91 9.48 13.38 4.61
N TRP A 92 9.00 13.60 5.84
CA TRP A 92 7.77 13.00 6.35
C TRP A 92 6.54 13.43 5.53
N ARG A 93 6.43 14.73 5.20
CA ARG A 93 5.29 15.29 4.46
C ARG A 93 5.21 14.76 3.03
N GLY A 94 6.31 14.28 2.46
CA GLY A 94 6.30 13.55 1.19
C GLY A 94 5.99 12.05 1.31
N SER A 95 6.15 11.46 2.49
CA SER A 95 5.95 10.03 2.70
C SER A 95 4.48 9.61 2.62
N MET A 96 4.24 8.33 2.33
CA MET A 96 2.90 7.76 2.42
C MET A 96 2.34 7.77 3.85
N MET A 97 3.19 7.85 4.89
CA MET A 97 2.72 7.95 6.27
C MET A 97 1.93 9.24 6.53
N SER A 98 2.39 10.39 6.02
CA SER A 98 1.66 11.66 6.18
C SER A 98 0.41 11.78 5.29
N HIS A 99 0.26 10.83 4.36
CA HIS A 99 -0.81 10.77 3.36
C HIS A 99 -1.67 9.50 3.47
N ALA A 100 -1.52 8.72 4.55
CA ALA A 100 -2.25 7.47 4.75
C ALA A 100 -3.78 7.67 4.84
N ALA A 101 -4.23 8.90 5.15
CA ALA A 101 -5.64 9.32 5.18
C ALA A 101 -6.12 10.01 3.88
N ARG A 102 -5.27 10.04 2.85
CA ARG A 102 -5.48 10.70 1.54
C ARG A 102 -5.30 9.76 0.36
N ASP A 103 -4.74 8.58 0.59
CA ASP A 103 -4.54 7.59 -0.46
C ASP A 103 -5.91 7.11 -0.99
N PRO A 104 -6.22 7.34 -2.28
CA PRO A 104 -7.51 6.94 -2.83
C PRO A 104 -7.71 5.42 -2.82
N VAL A 105 -6.64 4.62 -2.91
CA VAL A 105 -6.72 3.15 -2.81
C VAL A 105 -7.19 2.75 -1.41
N VAL A 106 -6.60 3.34 -0.38
CA VAL A 106 -7.00 3.12 1.02
C VAL A 106 -8.44 3.58 1.26
N LEU A 107 -8.83 4.75 0.76
CA LEU A 107 -10.18 5.28 0.98
C LEU A 107 -11.25 4.41 0.31
N ALA A 108 -10.96 3.82 -0.84
CA ALA A 108 -11.82 2.84 -1.48
C ALA A 108 -11.90 1.51 -0.70
N ALA A 109 -10.76 0.99 -0.25
CA ALA A 109 -10.71 -0.22 0.56
C ALA A 109 -11.41 -0.06 1.92
N LEU A 110 -11.28 1.12 2.56
CA LEU A 110 -12.01 1.46 3.79
C LEU A 110 -13.52 1.48 3.59
N ALA A 111 -13.99 1.98 2.45
CA ALA A 111 -15.41 1.96 2.12
C ALA A 111 -15.92 0.51 2.00
N ILE A 112 -15.19 -0.35 1.28
CA ILE A 112 -15.53 -1.78 1.15
C ILE A 112 -15.51 -2.47 2.51
N ALA A 113 -14.49 -2.23 3.34
CA ALA A 113 -14.41 -2.82 4.68
C ALA A 113 -15.60 -2.43 5.58
N GLU A 114 -16.09 -1.19 5.47
CA GLU A 114 -17.29 -0.74 6.18
C GLU A 114 -18.58 -1.37 5.64
N GLU A 115 -18.66 -1.62 4.32
CA GLU A 115 -19.76 -2.33 3.67
C GLU A 115 -19.77 -3.83 4.06
N ASP A 116 -18.60 -4.46 4.08
CA ASP A 116 -18.40 -5.86 4.47
C ASP A 116 -18.77 -6.11 5.93
N VAL A 117 -18.26 -5.27 6.83
CA VAL A 117 -18.48 -5.36 8.27
C VAL A 117 -18.67 -3.95 8.83
N PRO A 118 -19.93 -3.51 9.08
CA PRO A 118 -20.21 -2.18 9.61
C PRO A 118 -19.45 -1.87 10.92
N GLY A 119 -18.62 -0.83 10.90
CA GLY A 119 -17.71 -0.44 11.98
C GLY A 119 -16.27 -0.96 11.83
N ALA A 120 -15.96 -1.82 10.86
CA ALA A 120 -14.61 -2.34 10.69
C ALA A 120 -13.62 -1.29 10.17
N SER A 121 -14.07 -0.21 9.52
CA SER A 121 -13.17 0.87 9.09
C SER A 121 -12.41 1.50 10.26
N ASP A 122 -13.01 1.54 11.46
CA ASP A 122 -12.37 2.06 12.67
C ASP A 122 -11.08 1.30 13.03
N PHE A 123 -11.03 -0.02 12.80
CA PHE A 123 -9.82 -0.83 13.00
C PHE A 123 -8.68 -0.33 12.11
N CYS A 124 -8.97 -0.07 10.84
CA CYS A 124 -7.99 0.40 9.86
C CYS A 124 -7.52 1.84 10.16
N LEU A 125 -8.42 2.70 10.62
CA LEU A 125 -8.11 4.10 10.93
C LEU A 125 -7.11 4.26 12.10
N ARG A 126 -6.92 3.22 12.93
CA ARG A 126 -5.86 3.17 13.95
C ARG A 126 -4.45 3.23 13.34
N CYS A 127 -4.27 2.70 12.13
CA CYS A 127 -3.01 2.79 11.38
C CYS A 127 -3.01 4.01 10.44
N HIS A 128 -4.12 4.27 9.75
CA HIS A 128 -4.16 5.24 8.63
C HIS A 128 -4.42 6.70 9.05
N THR A 129 -5.12 6.92 10.16
CA THR A 129 -5.26 8.25 10.79
C THR A 129 -5.42 8.11 12.31
N PRO A 130 -4.34 7.73 13.01
CA PRO A 130 -4.38 7.50 14.46
C PRO A 130 -4.89 8.73 15.22
N ASN A 131 -4.62 9.94 14.71
CA ASN A 131 -5.13 11.17 15.33
C ASN A 131 -6.67 11.28 15.23
N ALA A 132 -7.29 10.97 14.08
CA ALA A 132 -8.75 10.99 13.98
C ALA A 132 -9.38 9.93 14.90
N TRP A 133 -8.79 8.73 14.93
CA TRP A 133 -9.20 7.65 15.84
C TRP A 133 -9.11 8.08 17.31
N LEU A 134 -7.91 8.44 17.78
CA LEU A 134 -7.67 8.86 19.17
C LEU A 134 -8.47 10.13 19.54
N GLY A 135 -8.80 10.94 18.55
CA GLY A 135 -9.64 12.11 18.70
C GLY A 135 -11.14 11.83 18.81
N GLY A 136 -11.58 10.57 18.71
CA GLY A 136 -12.99 10.19 18.70
C GLY A 136 -13.72 10.60 17.43
N ARG A 137 -12.99 10.92 16.35
CA ARG A 137 -13.51 11.46 15.07
C ARG A 137 -13.48 10.45 13.94
N SER A 138 -13.04 9.22 14.23
CA SER A 138 -13.13 8.11 13.28
C SER A 138 -14.53 7.52 13.18
N SER A 139 -15.49 7.89 14.07
CA SER A 139 -16.91 7.51 14.31
C SER A 139 -18.02 7.77 13.24
N LEU A 140 -19.04 6.91 13.05
CA LEU A 140 -20.28 7.25 12.30
C LEU A 140 -21.07 8.27 13.13
N PRO A 141 -21.74 9.27 12.53
CA PRO A 141 -22.60 10.23 13.24
C PRO A 141 -23.79 9.62 14.01
N GLU A 142 -24.07 8.32 13.93
CA GLU A 142 -25.05 7.70 14.85
C GLU A 142 -24.59 7.76 16.32
N TYR A 143 -23.29 7.99 16.57
CA TYR A 143 -22.74 8.34 17.89
C TYR A 143 -22.70 9.85 18.20
N HIS A 144 -23.07 10.72 17.24
CA HIS A 144 -23.29 12.16 17.42
C HIS A 144 -24.65 12.57 16.86
N ALA A 145 -25.70 12.45 17.68
CA ALA A 145 -27.11 12.72 17.36
C ALA A 145 -27.46 14.16 16.87
N SER A 146 -26.49 15.00 16.53
CA SER A 146 -26.70 16.40 16.13
C SER A 146 -26.33 16.76 14.68
N ASN A 147 -25.78 15.86 13.86
CA ASN A 147 -25.49 16.19 12.44
C ASN A 147 -25.63 14.98 11.47
N PRO A 148 -26.74 14.85 10.73
CA PRO A 148 -27.09 13.65 9.96
C PRO A 148 -26.60 13.67 8.50
N THR A 149 -25.41 14.21 8.21
CA THR A 149 -24.80 14.08 6.87
C THR A 149 -23.71 13.02 6.89
N PHE A 150 -23.59 12.27 5.79
CA PHE A 150 -22.66 11.16 5.53
C PHE A 150 -21.27 11.36 6.21
N PRO A 151 -20.66 10.30 6.79
CA PRO A 151 -19.64 10.43 7.83
C PRO A 151 -18.43 11.25 7.39
N GLU A 152 -18.05 12.19 8.26
CA GLU A 152 -16.85 13.04 8.19
C GLU A 152 -15.55 12.23 7.95
N ARG A 153 -15.58 10.93 8.26
CA ARG A 153 -14.54 9.89 8.09
C ARG A 153 -13.88 9.85 6.71
N LEU A 154 -14.67 10.04 5.65
CA LEU A 154 -14.25 9.81 4.26
C LEU A 154 -14.62 11.00 3.36
N ARG A 155 -14.74 12.22 3.91
CA ARG A 155 -14.93 13.39 3.04
C ARG A 155 -13.73 13.57 2.11
N PRO A 156 -13.87 14.20 0.95
CA PRO A 156 -12.72 14.65 0.17
C PRO A 156 -11.85 15.56 1.04
N ASP A 157 -10.56 15.64 0.73
CA ASP A 157 -9.74 16.70 1.31
C ASP A 157 -10.38 18.04 0.92
N ASP A 158 -10.85 18.79 1.92
CA ASP A 158 -11.45 20.12 1.75
C ASP A 158 -10.36 21.21 1.71
N GLY A 159 -9.09 20.81 1.56
CA GLY A 159 -7.93 21.67 1.65
C GLY A 159 -7.59 22.07 3.09
N SER A 160 -8.39 21.65 4.08
CA SER A 160 -7.99 21.78 5.46
C SER A 160 -6.89 20.75 5.70
N LEU A 161 -5.63 21.22 5.83
CA LEU A 161 -4.57 20.42 6.46
C LEU A 161 -4.90 20.33 7.96
N SER A 162 -6.05 19.71 8.25
CA SER A 162 -6.48 19.29 9.57
C SER A 162 -5.53 18.21 10.03
N ALA A 163 -5.25 18.17 11.33
CA ALA A 163 -4.40 17.16 11.92
C ALA A 163 -4.88 15.73 11.60
N ASP A 164 -6.18 15.54 11.32
CA ASP A 164 -6.78 14.24 11.00
C ASP A 164 -6.39 13.73 9.62
N ARG A 165 -6.00 14.63 8.70
CA ARG A 165 -5.55 14.26 7.37
C ARG A 165 -4.05 14.09 7.27
N ASP A 166 -3.29 14.50 8.29
CA ASP A 166 -1.83 14.30 8.40
C ASP A 166 -1.44 12.80 8.54
N GLY A 167 -2.39 11.87 8.44
CA GLY A 167 -2.14 10.43 8.54
C GLY A 167 -1.46 10.08 9.86
N ILE A 168 -0.28 9.47 9.79
CA ILE A 168 0.60 9.22 10.94
C ILE A 168 1.46 10.47 11.19
N GLY A 169 0.95 11.38 12.02
CA GLY A 169 1.64 12.62 12.39
C GLY A 169 2.81 12.45 13.36
N CYS A 170 3.67 13.47 13.48
CA CYS A 170 4.90 13.43 14.27
C CYS A 170 4.67 12.95 15.70
N MET A 171 3.64 13.50 16.36
CA MET A 171 3.36 13.15 17.76
C MET A 171 2.78 11.75 17.95
N VAL A 172 2.34 11.07 16.89
CA VAL A 172 1.99 9.64 17.01
C VAL A 172 3.26 8.87 17.32
N CYS A 173 4.25 8.90 16.42
CA CYS A 173 5.52 8.19 16.62
C CYS A 173 6.28 8.68 17.85
N HIS A 174 6.41 10.01 18.03
CA HIS A 174 7.19 10.59 19.13
C HIS A 174 6.49 10.57 20.51
N ARG A 175 5.30 9.94 20.63
CA ARG A 175 4.64 9.66 21.91
C ARG A 175 4.40 8.17 22.16
N ILE A 176 4.55 7.30 21.16
CA ILE A 176 4.40 5.86 21.39
C ILE A 176 5.43 5.39 22.44
N THR A 177 4.99 4.53 23.35
CA THR A 177 5.81 3.87 24.36
C THR A 177 5.88 2.37 24.08
N GLU A 178 6.96 1.73 24.53
CA GLU A 178 7.07 0.28 24.52
C GLU A 178 5.87 -0.37 25.22
N PRO A 179 5.20 -1.36 24.58
CA PRO A 179 4.11 -2.07 25.22
C PRO A 179 4.62 -3.01 26.31
N PRO A 180 3.83 -3.26 27.38
CA PRO A 180 4.20 -4.20 28.43
C PRO A 180 4.19 -5.66 27.98
N ASP A 181 3.58 -5.96 26.83
CA ASP A 181 3.48 -7.29 26.22
C ASP A 181 3.79 -7.18 24.71
N ALA A 182 4.71 -8.01 24.24
CA ALA A 182 5.08 -8.08 22.82
C ALA A 182 3.92 -8.49 21.91
N ALA A 183 2.88 -9.17 22.44
CA ALA A 183 1.67 -9.49 21.68
C ALA A 183 0.90 -8.24 21.21
N MET A 184 1.16 -7.07 21.81
CA MET A 184 0.60 -5.79 21.38
C MET A 184 1.37 -5.15 20.21
N ILE A 185 2.48 -5.74 19.76
CA ILE A 185 3.23 -5.28 18.57
C ILE A 185 2.52 -5.81 17.31
N SER A 186 1.29 -5.35 17.11
CA SER A 186 0.44 -5.65 15.95
C SER A 186 -0.84 -4.81 15.99
N ASN A 187 -1.56 -4.73 14.87
CA ASN A 187 -2.94 -4.21 14.83
C ASN A 187 -3.13 -2.79 15.40
N ALA A 188 -2.08 -1.96 15.37
CA ALA A 188 -2.04 -0.65 16.00
C ALA A 188 -2.58 -0.65 17.44
N GLN A 189 -2.16 -1.63 18.24
CA GLN A 189 -2.37 -1.65 19.70
C GLN A 189 -1.42 -0.69 20.41
N LEU A 190 -1.38 0.57 19.94
CA LEU A 190 -0.44 1.60 20.35
C LEU A 190 -0.68 2.03 21.79
N LEU A 191 0.40 2.20 22.56
CA LEU A 191 0.37 2.94 23.82
C LEU A 191 1.02 4.29 23.61
N LEU A 192 0.29 5.37 23.87
CA LEU A 192 0.82 6.73 23.78
C LEU A 192 1.02 7.31 25.17
N ALA A 193 2.19 7.93 25.38
CA ALA A 193 2.44 8.77 26.53
C ALA A 193 1.41 9.92 26.56
N ASP A 194 0.76 10.12 27.70
CA ASP A 194 -0.37 11.03 27.87
C ASP A 194 -0.18 11.99 29.05
N GLY A 195 -1.02 13.03 29.13
CA GLY A 195 -0.91 14.09 30.12
C GLY A 195 0.48 14.75 30.07
N GLU A 196 1.08 15.01 31.23
CA GLU A 196 2.42 15.59 31.35
C GLU A 196 3.49 14.75 30.63
N ALA A 197 3.42 13.42 30.71
CA ALA A 197 4.35 12.54 30.02
C ALA A 197 4.23 12.62 28.48
N GLY A 198 3.07 13.03 27.97
CA GLY A 198 2.82 13.25 26.55
C GLY A 198 3.31 14.60 26.01
N GLU A 199 3.72 15.54 26.88
CA GLU A 199 4.29 16.83 26.45
C GLU A 199 5.71 16.66 25.91
N ALA A 200 6.46 15.69 26.43
CA ALA A 200 7.80 15.38 25.94
C ALA A 200 7.78 14.61 24.62
N ARG A 201 8.78 14.87 23.78
CA ARG A 201 9.02 14.15 22.52
C ARG A 201 10.10 13.10 22.73
N ARG A 202 9.76 11.85 22.42
CA ARG A 202 10.68 10.71 22.47
C ARG A 202 11.63 10.78 21.28
N GLY A 203 12.91 10.47 21.51
CA GLY A 203 13.94 10.54 20.49
C GLY A 203 15.13 9.65 20.84
N PRO A 204 16.04 9.38 19.88
CA PRO A 204 17.24 8.58 20.12
C PRO A 204 18.36 9.33 20.84
N TYR A 205 18.14 10.58 21.24
CA TYR A 205 19.20 11.46 21.74
C TYR A 205 18.90 11.98 23.15
N GLU A 206 19.94 11.98 23.98
CA GLU A 206 19.99 12.76 25.21
C GLU A 206 20.50 14.17 24.91
N TYR A 207 20.02 15.15 25.68
CA TYR A 207 20.48 16.52 25.64
C TYR A 207 21.25 16.83 26.92
N ALA A 208 22.36 17.57 26.80
CA ALA A 208 23.19 17.90 27.94
C ALA A 208 22.50 18.91 28.87
N GLU A 209 22.88 18.89 30.15
CA GLU A 209 22.35 19.86 31.13
C GLU A 209 22.66 21.30 30.67
N GLY A 210 21.61 22.12 30.54
CA GLY A 210 21.72 23.51 30.08
C GLY A 210 21.52 23.71 28.57
N GLU A 211 21.40 22.65 27.78
CA GLU A 211 20.88 22.74 26.41
C GLU A 211 19.36 22.97 26.43
N ASP A 212 18.87 23.89 25.59
CA ASP A 212 17.43 24.16 25.43
C ASP A 212 16.93 23.51 24.13
N PRO A 213 16.38 22.28 24.19
CA PRO A 213 15.81 21.59 23.03
C PRO A 213 14.53 22.23 22.49
N ARG A 214 14.10 23.40 23.00
CA ARG A 214 12.90 24.16 22.62
C ARG A 214 11.56 23.50 22.97
N HIS A 215 11.56 22.20 23.29
CA HIS A 215 10.46 21.48 23.94
C HIS A 215 11.02 20.33 24.78
N PRO A 216 10.28 19.80 25.77
CA PRO A 216 10.76 18.66 26.56
C PRO A 216 11.07 17.44 25.67
N THR A 217 12.15 16.73 25.99
CA THR A 217 12.61 15.54 25.26
C THR A 217 12.89 14.38 26.22
N ILE A 218 12.75 13.15 25.72
CA ILE A 218 13.06 11.92 26.45
C ILE A 218 13.87 11.00 25.52
N LEU A 219 15.00 10.49 26.00
CA LEU A 219 15.70 9.39 25.33
C LEU A 219 14.82 8.13 25.39
N ASP A 220 14.52 7.54 24.24
CA ASP A 220 13.72 6.33 24.15
C ASP A 220 14.28 5.35 23.11
N PRO A 221 14.93 4.25 23.54
CA PRO A 221 15.42 3.21 22.63
C PRO A 221 14.30 2.50 21.85
N TYR A 222 13.06 2.49 22.34
CA TYR A 222 11.95 1.84 21.64
C TYR A 222 11.66 2.52 20.29
N LEU A 223 11.79 3.85 20.23
CA LEU A 223 11.59 4.62 18.99
C LEU A 223 12.55 4.20 17.87
N SER A 224 13.77 3.80 18.22
CA SER A 224 14.79 3.32 17.28
C SER A 224 14.70 1.82 16.99
N SER A 225 13.79 1.10 17.64
CA SER A 225 13.62 -0.34 17.45
C SER A 225 12.67 -0.66 16.30
N GLY A 226 12.88 -1.79 15.62
CA GLY A 226 11.91 -2.28 14.62
C GLY A 226 10.53 -2.61 15.21
N ALA A 227 10.45 -2.86 16.52
CA ALA A 227 9.20 -3.15 17.22
C ALA A 227 8.20 -1.98 17.18
N LEU A 228 8.69 -0.74 17.19
CA LEU A 228 7.82 0.44 16.99
C LEU A 228 7.04 0.31 15.67
N CYS A 229 7.74 0.00 14.56
CA CYS A 229 7.14 -0.19 13.25
C CYS A 229 6.19 -1.39 13.20
N GLY A 230 6.54 -2.48 13.92
CA GLY A 230 5.72 -3.68 14.04
C GLY A 230 4.33 -3.44 14.62
N SER A 231 4.16 -2.37 15.41
CA SER A 231 2.84 -1.98 15.91
C SER A 231 1.81 -1.77 14.80
N CYS A 232 2.23 -1.31 13.61
CA CYS A 232 1.34 -1.10 12.45
C CYS A 232 1.63 -2.07 11.29
N HIS A 233 2.85 -2.61 11.19
CA HIS A 233 3.31 -3.45 10.08
C HIS A 233 3.29 -4.96 10.38
N ASP A 234 2.40 -5.37 11.28
CA ASP A 234 2.02 -6.77 11.54
C ASP A 234 0.50 -6.81 11.78
N ILE A 235 -0.26 -7.34 10.82
CA ILE A 235 -1.73 -7.21 10.78
C ILE A 235 -2.39 -8.59 10.80
N HIS A 236 -3.12 -8.83 11.89
CA HIS A 236 -3.92 -10.02 12.11
C HIS A 236 -5.40 -9.69 12.04
N ASN A 237 -6.17 -10.48 11.29
CA ASN A 237 -7.62 -10.35 11.24
C ASN A 237 -8.20 -10.60 12.64
N PRO A 238 -8.85 -9.60 13.25
CA PRO A 238 -9.38 -9.74 14.61
C PRO A 238 -10.69 -10.54 14.67
N LEU A 239 -11.33 -10.78 13.51
CA LEU A 239 -12.64 -11.42 13.40
C LEU A 239 -12.53 -12.91 13.03
N HIS A 240 -11.51 -13.28 12.26
CA HIS A 240 -11.41 -14.61 11.65
C HIS A 240 -10.20 -15.41 12.16
N ASP A 241 -10.45 -16.71 12.41
CA ASP A 241 -9.38 -17.67 12.63
C ASP A 241 -8.67 -17.97 11.31
N GLY A 242 -7.38 -18.29 11.39
CA GLY A 242 -6.52 -18.47 10.24
C GLY A 242 -6.52 -19.88 9.67
N PHE A 243 -6.51 -19.94 8.35
CA PHE A 243 -6.36 -21.17 7.57
C PHE A 243 -5.25 -21.05 6.53
N ARG A 244 -4.66 -22.18 6.14
CA ARG A 244 -3.78 -22.33 4.97
C ARG A 244 -4.39 -23.33 4.01
N LEU A 245 -4.38 -23.04 2.72
CA LEU A 245 -4.87 -23.97 1.71
C LEU A 245 -3.73 -24.92 1.29
N GLU A 246 -3.78 -26.16 1.77
CA GLU A 246 -2.76 -27.19 1.47
C GLU A 246 -3.44 -28.40 0.84
N ASP A 247 -2.93 -28.84 -0.32
CA ASP A 247 -3.47 -29.96 -1.10
C ASP A 247 -4.99 -29.85 -1.38
N GLY A 248 -5.48 -28.62 -1.58
CA GLY A 248 -6.89 -28.33 -1.84
C GLY A 248 -7.81 -28.40 -0.61
N ALA A 249 -7.24 -28.45 0.60
CA ALA A 249 -7.98 -28.46 1.85
C ALA A 249 -7.50 -27.34 2.80
N MET A 250 -8.45 -26.69 3.48
CA MET A 250 -8.13 -25.69 4.49
C MET A 250 -7.61 -26.36 5.77
N GLN A 251 -6.38 -26.01 6.15
CA GLN A 251 -5.74 -26.43 7.38
C GLN A 251 -5.79 -25.28 8.40
N PRO A 252 -6.37 -25.46 9.60
CA PRO A 252 -6.40 -24.42 10.61
C PRO A 252 -5.00 -24.15 11.15
N THR A 253 -4.63 -22.87 11.27
CA THR A 253 -3.34 -22.47 11.86
C THR A 253 -3.38 -22.41 13.39
N GLY A 254 -4.59 -22.46 13.97
CA GLY A 254 -4.84 -22.43 15.41
C GLY A 254 -4.73 -21.04 16.03
N ARG A 255 -4.68 -19.98 15.21
CA ARG A 255 -4.58 -18.58 15.66
C ARG A 255 -5.42 -17.67 14.75
N ARG A 256 -5.41 -16.37 15.02
CA ARG A 256 -6.04 -15.39 14.14
C ARG A 256 -5.35 -15.37 12.78
N PHE A 257 -6.14 -15.23 11.72
CA PHE A 257 -5.60 -15.10 10.37
C PHE A 257 -4.65 -13.90 10.32
N ALA A 258 -3.49 -13.99 9.66
CA ALA A 258 -2.72 -12.78 9.41
C ALA A 258 -2.64 -12.46 7.95
N ILE A 259 -2.88 -11.18 7.72
CA ILE A 259 -3.08 -10.55 6.44
C ILE A 259 -1.73 -9.97 5.99
N GLU A 260 -1.02 -9.32 6.92
CA GLU A 260 0.32 -8.77 6.69
C GLU A 260 1.28 -9.19 7.81
N ARG A 261 2.51 -9.54 7.45
CA ARG A 261 3.51 -10.06 8.39
C ARG A 261 4.87 -9.36 8.27
N THR A 262 4.93 -8.13 7.78
CA THR A 262 6.21 -7.48 7.43
C THR A 262 7.18 -7.45 8.60
N TYR A 263 6.70 -7.09 9.80
CA TYR A 263 7.54 -7.07 11.00
C TYR A 263 7.99 -8.47 11.41
N SER A 264 7.06 -9.44 11.45
CA SER A 264 7.39 -10.83 11.77
C SER A 264 8.36 -11.46 10.75
N GLU A 265 8.22 -11.12 9.46
CA GLU A 265 9.13 -11.52 8.40
C GLU A 265 10.56 -10.97 8.65
N TRP A 266 10.66 -9.69 9.03
CA TRP A 266 11.94 -9.07 9.40
C TRP A 266 12.54 -9.61 10.69
N GLN A 267 11.72 -9.78 11.74
CA GLN A 267 12.17 -10.22 13.06
C GLN A 267 12.88 -11.58 12.99
N HIS A 268 12.49 -12.43 12.04
CA HIS A 268 13.05 -13.76 11.83
C HIS A 268 14.05 -13.85 10.66
N SER A 269 14.63 -12.72 10.24
CA SER A 269 15.69 -12.66 9.24
C SER A 269 17.07 -12.37 9.83
N ALA A 270 18.12 -12.54 9.02
CA ALA A 270 19.48 -12.19 9.37
C ALA A 270 19.66 -10.68 9.63
N PHE A 271 18.82 -9.82 9.06
CA PHE A 271 18.88 -8.37 9.25
C PHE A 271 18.57 -8.00 10.70
N SER A 272 17.48 -8.53 11.26
CA SER A 272 17.15 -8.34 12.67
C SER A 272 18.25 -8.92 13.58
N ALA A 273 18.79 -10.10 13.25
CA ALA A 273 19.88 -10.71 14.01
C ALA A 273 21.19 -9.88 14.00
N ARG A 274 21.44 -9.10 12.95
CA ARG A 274 22.56 -8.15 12.85
C ARG A 274 22.28 -6.79 13.52
N GLY A 275 21.06 -6.56 13.99
CA GLY A 275 20.63 -5.29 14.57
C GLY A 275 20.26 -4.21 13.54
N GLU A 276 20.08 -4.59 12.28
CA GLU A 276 19.61 -3.68 11.21
C GLU A 276 18.09 -3.51 11.35
N THR A 277 17.68 -2.34 11.84
CA THR A 277 16.27 -2.04 12.14
C THR A 277 15.52 -1.56 10.90
N CYS A 278 14.19 -1.46 10.99
CA CYS A 278 13.38 -0.89 9.91
C CYS A 278 13.90 0.53 9.54
N GLN A 279 14.27 1.30 10.56
CA GLN A 279 14.79 2.65 10.44
C GLN A 279 16.12 2.71 9.70
N SER A 280 17.00 1.70 9.81
CA SER A 280 18.31 1.75 9.15
C SER A 280 18.22 1.83 7.63
N CYS A 281 17.15 1.30 7.03
CA CYS A 281 16.91 1.36 5.59
C CYS A 281 15.82 2.39 5.21
N HIS A 282 14.72 2.47 5.97
CA HIS A 282 13.58 3.34 5.64
C HIS A 282 13.71 4.77 6.18
N MET A 283 14.68 5.02 7.06
CA MET A 283 14.97 6.34 7.63
C MET A 283 16.48 6.62 7.58
N PRO A 284 17.08 6.67 6.38
CA PRO A 284 18.53 6.74 6.21
C PRO A 284 19.12 7.95 6.94
N GLU A 285 20.26 7.74 7.58
CA GLU A 285 20.94 8.77 8.35
C GLU A 285 21.70 9.74 7.44
N VAL A 286 21.70 11.02 7.84
CA VAL A 286 22.43 12.09 7.18
C VAL A 286 23.18 12.94 8.19
N ALA A 287 24.35 13.44 7.79
CA ALA A 287 25.18 14.32 8.59
C ALA A 287 24.71 15.79 8.52
N GLN A 288 23.56 16.10 9.12
CA GLN A 288 22.90 17.42 9.02
C GLN A 288 22.30 17.90 10.35
N ARG A 289 21.80 19.14 10.39
CA ARG A 289 21.08 19.70 11.56
C ARG A 289 19.62 19.23 11.58
N ALA A 290 19.09 18.98 12.77
CA ALA A 290 17.71 18.52 12.97
C ALA A 290 16.64 19.61 13.02
N SER A 291 17.07 20.86 13.08
CA SER A 291 16.20 22.01 13.20
C SER A 291 16.81 23.25 12.57
N ASP A 292 15.97 24.27 12.41
CA ASP A 292 16.35 25.61 11.96
C ASP A 292 17.31 26.32 12.92
N ASP A 293 17.27 25.97 14.20
CA ASP A 293 18.12 26.53 15.24
C ASP A 293 19.61 26.28 14.96
N VAL A 294 20.30 27.35 14.57
CA VAL A 294 21.74 27.38 14.28
C VAL A 294 22.62 27.21 15.52
N ALA A 295 22.03 27.23 16.74
CA ALA A 295 22.76 26.94 17.96
C ALA A 295 23.10 25.45 18.10
N PHE A 296 22.43 24.57 17.35
CA PHE A 296 22.73 23.15 17.31
C PHE A 296 23.57 22.78 16.08
N ASP A 297 24.67 22.08 16.32
CA ASP A 297 25.52 21.54 15.27
C ASP A 297 24.82 20.40 14.50
N ALA A 298 25.34 20.11 13.31
CA ALA A 298 24.94 18.94 12.54
C ALA A 298 25.24 17.66 13.33
N ARG A 299 24.31 16.71 13.28
CA ARG A 299 24.45 15.37 13.87
C ARG A 299 24.84 14.40 12.76
N PRO A 300 25.84 13.52 12.96
CA PRO A 300 26.27 12.57 11.93
C PRO A 300 25.18 11.55 11.57
N GLU A 301 24.30 11.24 12.53
CA GLU A 301 23.40 10.09 12.51
C GLU A 301 21.93 10.55 12.51
N MET A 302 21.60 11.68 11.86
CA MET A 302 20.22 12.14 11.85
C MET A 302 19.38 11.38 10.82
N SER A 303 18.34 10.71 11.29
CA SER A 303 17.41 9.98 10.44
C SER A 303 16.52 10.89 9.59
N ARG A 304 16.59 10.74 8.27
CA ARG A 304 15.56 11.27 7.36
C ARG A 304 14.24 10.54 7.56
N HIS A 305 13.13 11.24 7.42
CA HIS A 305 11.80 10.63 7.53
C HIS A 305 11.25 10.27 6.14
N ASP A 306 12.09 9.65 5.32
CA ASP A 306 11.74 9.29 3.93
C ASP A 306 10.61 8.27 3.89
N LEU A 307 10.73 7.20 4.69
CA LEU A 307 9.69 6.22 4.94
C LEU A 307 9.11 5.65 3.64
N ALA A 308 9.96 5.52 2.62
CA ALA A 308 9.59 5.08 1.29
C ALA A 308 9.43 3.56 1.26
N GLY A 309 8.57 3.10 0.33
CA GLY A 309 8.32 1.70 0.04
C GLY A 309 8.16 1.53 -1.47
N ALA A 310 7.15 0.77 -1.91
CA ALA A 310 6.90 0.55 -3.33
C ALA A 310 5.90 1.53 -3.98
N SER A 311 5.47 2.58 -3.26
CA SER A 311 4.43 3.51 -3.72
C SER A 311 4.97 4.55 -4.70
N THR A 312 5.20 4.13 -5.95
CA THR A 312 5.73 5.01 -7.02
C THR A 312 4.63 5.85 -7.66
N TRP A 313 3.47 5.26 -7.99
CA TRP A 313 2.37 5.99 -8.63
C TRP A 313 1.42 6.64 -7.60
N GLN A 314 1.17 6.02 -6.45
CA GLN A 314 0.23 6.54 -5.44
C GLN A 314 0.70 7.90 -4.92
N ALA A 315 2.01 8.05 -4.66
CA ALA A 315 2.59 9.32 -4.24
C ALA A 315 2.33 10.42 -5.28
N ARG A 316 2.46 10.11 -6.57
CA ARG A 316 2.19 11.05 -7.69
C ARG A 316 0.70 11.37 -7.84
N ALA A 317 -0.17 10.38 -7.70
CA ALA A 317 -1.61 10.57 -7.70
C ALA A 317 -2.08 11.49 -6.57
N ILE A 318 -1.53 11.30 -5.36
CA ILE A 318 -1.81 12.18 -4.22
C ILE A 318 -1.19 13.57 -4.46
N ALA A 319 0.00 13.65 -5.07
CA ALA A 319 0.62 14.95 -5.39
C ALA A 319 -0.26 15.78 -6.32
N ALA A 320 -0.89 15.14 -7.31
CA ALA A 320 -1.85 15.79 -8.19
C ALA A 320 -3.08 16.31 -7.43
N SER A 321 -3.63 15.52 -6.49
CA SER A 321 -4.83 15.90 -5.75
C SER A 321 -4.62 17.02 -4.71
N VAL A 322 -3.42 17.14 -4.13
CA VAL A 322 -3.13 18.17 -3.12
C VAL A 322 -2.51 19.45 -3.68
N ARG A 323 -2.04 19.44 -4.94
CA ARG A 323 -1.23 20.53 -5.54
C ARG A 323 -1.86 21.92 -5.43
N GLU A 324 -3.17 22.02 -5.62
CA GLU A 324 -3.88 23.31 -5.59
C GLU A 324 -3.96 23.90 -4.17
N HIS A 325 -3.82 23.06 -3.14
CA HIS A 325 -3.97 23.43 -1.74
C HIS A 325 -2.65 23.43 -0.95
N ASP A 326 -1.67 22.63 -1.39
CA ASP A 326 -0.36 22.46 -0.75
C ASP A 326 0.72 22.12 -1.80
N ALA A 327 1.24 23.16 -2.46
CA ALA A 327 2.24 23.02 -3.52
C ALA A 327 3.57 22.42 -3.02
N ASP A 328 3.94 22.68 -1.76
CA ASP A 328 5.13 22.12 -1.12
C ASP A 328 4.97 20.60 -0.98
N ALA A 329 3.82 20.13 -0.47
CA ALA A 329 3.55 18.69 -0.34
C ALA A 329 3.59 17.95 -1.68
N ALA A 330 3.07 18.55 -2.75
CA ALA A 330 3.14 17.94 -4.08
C ALA A 330 4.60 17.75 -4.57
N MET A 331 5.49 18.69 -4.24
CA MET A 331 6.92 18.54 -4.52
C MET A 331 7.57 17.44 -3.66
N PHE A 332 7.22 17.38 -2.37
CA PHE A 332 7.75 16.37 -1.45
C PHE A 332 7.31 14.95 -1.83
N LEU A 333 6.06 14.78 -2.28
CA LEU A 333 5.52 13.51 -2.77
C LEU A 333 6.23 13.03 -4.06
N GLU A 334 6.59 13.94 -4.97
CA GLU A 334 7.39 13.54 -6.15
C GLU A 334 8.77 13.02 -5.72
N ARG A 335 9.42 13.66 -4.74
CA ARG A 335 10.69 13.15 -4.18
C ARG A 335 10.51 11.79 -3.52
N SER A 336 9.39 11.58 -2.83
CA SER A 336 9.02 10.30 -2.24
C SER A 336 8.86 9.21 -3.30
N ALA A 337 8.20 9.50 -4.43
CA ALA A 337 8.10 8.59 -5.56
C ALA A 337 9.49 8.22 -6.12
N MET A 338 10.38 9.21 -6.30
CA MET A 338 11.76 8.96 -6.74
C MET A 338 12.56 8.08 -5.74
N ARG A 339 12.34 8.26 -4.44
CA ARG A 339 12.97 7.41 -3.40
C ARG A 339 12.41 6.00 -3.41
N ALA A 340 11.11 5.83 -3.60
CA ALA A 340 10.48 4.53 -3.80
C ALA A 340 11.10 3.78 -4.99
N GLU A 341 11.30 4.48 -6.12
CA GLU A 341 11.98 3.91 -7.28
C GLU A 341 13.45 3.56 -6.99
N SER A 342 14.18 4.37 -6.20
CA SER A 342 15.56 4.03 -5.78
C SER A 342 15.58 2.76 -4.93
N MET A 343 14.70 2.69 -3.93
CA MET A 343 14.59 1.53 -3.04
C MET A 343 14.23 0.26 -3.80
N LEU A 344 13.32 0.34 -4.79
CA LEU A 344 12.96 -0.81 -5.61
C LEU A 344 14.13 -1.36 -6.44
N ARG A 345 15.08 -0.51 -6.85
CA ARG A 345 16.30 -0.95 -7.56
C ARG A 345 17.33 -1.61 -6.64
N GLU A 346 17.25 -1.34 -5.34
CA GLU A 346 18.14 -1.91 -4.33
C GLU A 346 17.54 -3.14 -3.63
N ALA A 347 16.23 -3.37 -3.79
CA ALA A 347 15.50 -4.42 -3.07
C ALA A 347 15.76 -5.85 -3.56
N ALA A 348 16.34 -6.02 -4.75
CA ALA A 348 16.59 -7.32 -5.34
C ALA A 348 17.80 -7.30 -6.29
N THR A 349 18.43 -8.46 -6.46
CA THR A 349 19.42 -8.68 -7.53
C THR A 349 18.94 -9.77 -8.51
N VAL A 350 19.29 -9.64 -9.80
CA VAL A 350 18.93 -10.57 -10.88
C VAL A 350 20.19 -11.06 -11.58
N GLU A 351 20.32 -12.37 -11.75
CA GLU A 351 21.46 -12.99 -12.42
C GLU A 351 20.98 -14.01 -13.47
N ILE A 352 21.50 -13.92 -14.70
CA ILE A 352 21.36 -15.01 -15.69
C ILE A 352 22.48 -16.02 -15.43
N THR A 353 22.17 -17.06 -14.65
CA THR A 353 23.16 -18.06 -14.19
C THR A 353 23.58 -19.04 -15.28
N SER A 354 22.74 -19.23 -16.29
CA SER A 354 23.06 -20.01 -17.48
C SER A 354 22.24 -19.52 -18.67
N SER A 355 22.83 -19.57 -19.86
CA SER A 355 22.13 -19.28 -21.11
C SER A 355 22.75 -20.05 -22.26
N ALA A 356 21.94 -20.58 -23.16
CA ALA A 356 22.39 -21.25 -24.38
C ALA A 356 21.43 -21.01 -25.53
N LEU A 357 21.96 -21.06 -26.76
CA LEU A 357 21.20 -21.08 -28.01
C LEU A 357 21.55 -22.34 -28.78
N GLU A 358 20.58 -23.23 -28.95
CA GLU A 358 20.72 -24.48 -29.69
C GLU A 358 19.71 -24.52 -30.84
N GLY A 359 20.20 -24.34 -32.07
CA GLY A 359 19.31 -24.18 -33.22
C GLY A 359 18.44 -22.93 -33.07
N ASP A 360 17.13 -23.10 -33.05
CA ASP A 360 16.13 -22.03 -32.86
C ASP A 360 15.48 -22.04 -31.47
N VAL A 361 16.16 -22.63 -30.48
CA VAL A 361 15.73 -22.66 -29.09
C VAL A 361 16.77 -22.01 -28.20
N ALA A 362 16.36 -21.00 -27.43
CA ALA A 362 17.14 -20.46 -26.33
C ALA A 362 16.70 -21.10 -25.02
N THR A 363 17.67 -21.45 -24.18
CA THR A 363 17.44 -21.85 -22.79
C THR A 363 18.14 -20.88 -21.86
N ALA A 364 17.53 -20.57 -20.73
CA ALA A 364 18.11 -19.70 -19.72
C ALA A 364 17.70 -20.15 -18.32
N THR A 365 18.55 -19.90 -17.33
CA THR A 365 18.19 -19.93 -15.91
C THR A 365 18.46 -18.56 -15.33
N VAL A 366 17.46 -18.00 -14.66
CA VAL A 366 17.51 -16.67 -14.06
C VAL A 366 17.29 -16.81 -12.56
N ARG A 367 18.21 -16.27 -11.78
CA ARG A 367 18.10 -16.17 -10.33
C ARG A 367 17.62 -14.77 -9.96
N VAL A 368 16.70 -14.71 -8.99
CA VAL A 368 16.32 -13.46 -8.31
C VAL A 368 16.66 -13.63 -6.84
N THR A 369 17.45 -12.71 -6.30
CA THR A 369 17.82 -12.66 -4.88
C THR A 369 17.09 -11.51 -4.22
N ASN A 370 16.53 -11.75 -3.04
CA ASN A 370 15.93 -10.72 -2.21
C ASN A 370 17.00 -10.10 -1.32
N GLU A 371 17.20 -8.79 -1.48
CA GLU A 371 18.16 -7.99 -0.70
C GLU A 371 17.50 -7.26 0.47
N SER A 372 16.18 -7.44 0.65
CA SER A 372 15.41 -6.83 1.73
C SER A 372 15.36 -7.71 2.98
N GLY A 373 15.13 -7.06 4.13
CA GLY A 373 15.06 -7.73 5.44
C GLY A 373 13.76 -8.50 5.70
N HIS A 374 12.77 -8.41 4.81
CA HIS A 374 11.45 -9.07 4.86
C HIS A 374 11.20 -9.77 3.52
N LYS A 375 10.01 -10.33 3.25
CA LYS A 375 9.76 -10.95 1.95
C LYS A 375 9.75 -9.93 0.81
N LEU A 376 10.04 -10.39 -0.40
CA LEU A 376 9.93 -9.60 -1.63
C LEU A 376 8.72 -10.04 -2.46
N PRO A 377 7.72 -9.16 -2.69
CA PRO A 377 7.46 -7.90 -1.97
C PRO A 377 6.68 -8.12 -0.67
N THR A 378 6.93 -7.33 0.39
CA THR A 378 6.16 -7.38 1.65
C THR A 378 4.94 -6.44 1.65
N GLY A 379 4.15 -6.51 2.72
CA GLY A 379 3.08 -5.56 3.07
C GLY A 379 1.73 -5.95 2.48
N TYR A 380 1.00 -4.93 2.01
CA TYR A 380 -0.35 -5.07 1.49
C TYR A 380 -0.45 -6.14 0.39
N PRO A 381 -1.26 -7.20 0.59
CA PRO A 381 -1.26 -8.38 -0.28
C PRO A 381 -2.03 -8.16 -1.59
N GLU A 382 -3.10 -7.37 -1.58
CA GLU A 382 -4.02 -7.27 -2.71
C GLU A 382 -3.46 -6.36 -3.80
N GLY A 383 -3.42 -6.87 -5.02
CA GLY A 383 -2.96 -6.10 -6.19
C GLY A 383 -1.45 -5.83 -6.23
N ARG A 384 -0.64 -6.44 -5.34
CA ARG A 384 0.82 -6.25 -5.30
C ARG A 384 1.55 -7.48 -5.81
N ARG A 385 2.45 -7.29 -6.80
CA ARG A 385 3.24 -8.38 -7.36
C ARG A 385 4.59 -7.95 -7.90
N VAL A 386 5.56 -8.85 -7.81
CA VAL A 386 6.81 -8.80 -8.58
C VAL A 386 6.82 -9.97 -9.57
N TRP A 387 7.41 -9.85 -10.76
CA TRP A 387 7.60 -10.99 -11.66
C TRP A 387 8.83 -10.84 -12.54
N LEU A 388 9.28 -11.95 -13.13
CA LEU A 388 10.28 -11.97 -14.19
C LEU A 388 9.62 -11.86 -15.57
N GLN A 389 9.99 -10.82 -16.31
CA GLN A 389 9.74 -10.71 -17.74
C GLN A 389 11.01 -11.11 -18.50
N ILE A 390 10.91 -12.17 -19.31
CA ILE A 390 12.03 -12.68 -20.12
C ILE A 390 11.74 -12.43 -21.58
N GLU A 391 12.71 -11.88 -22.31
CA GLU A 391 12.60 -11.58 -23.73
C GLU A 391 13.86 -12.03 -24.47
N VAL A 392 13.70 -12.53 -25.68
CA VAL A 392 14.79 -12.59 -26.67
C VAL A 392 14.57 -11.43 -27.64
N VAL A 393 15.56 -10.56 -27.75
CA VAL A 393 15.56 -9.42 -28.67
C VAL A 393 16.61 -9.63 -29.76
N ASP A 394 16.26 -9.27 -31.00
CA ASP A 394 17.20 -9.29 -32.12
C ASP A 394 18.03 -7.99 -32.21
N ALA A 395 18.96 -7.92 -33.16
CA ALA A 395 19.85 -6.77 -33.33
C ALA A 395 19.14 -5.47 -33.76
N THR A 396 17.86 -5.54 -34.15
CA THR A 396 17.03 -4.36 -34.46
C THR A 396 16.26 -3.85 -33.24
N GLY A 397 16.32 -4.59 -32.12
CA GLY A 397 15.56 -4.31 -30.91
C GLY A 397 14.16 -4.94 -30.89
N ARG A 398 13.82 -5.80 -31.87
CA ARG A 398 12.53 -6.47 -31.91
C ARG A 398 12.52 -7.66 -30.96
N VAL A 399 11.50 -7.77 -30.11
CA VAL A 399 11.24 -8.96 -29.29
C VAL A 399 10.74 -10.08 -30.19
N VAL A 400 11.38 -11.25 -30.11
CA VAL A 400 11.09 -12.39 -31.00
C VAL A 400 10.51 -13.60 -30.27
N ALA A 401 10.71 -13.66 -28.95
CA ALA A 401 10.07 -14.60 -28.03
C ALA A 401 10.15 -14.04 -26.61
N GLY A 402 9.29 -14.50 -25.71
CA GLY A 402 9.36 -14.11 -24.31
C GLY A 402 8.30 -14.77 -23.43
N SER A 403 8.36 -14.46 -22.14
CA SER A 403 7.41 -14.87 -21.09
C SER A 403 7.20 -13.70 -20.12
N GLY A 404 5.98 -13.57 -19.61
CA GLY A 404 5.64 -12.52 -18.64
C GLY A 404 5.67 -11.10 -19.19
N ARG A 405 5.31 -10.91 -20.46
CA ARG A 405 5.13 -9.58 -21.05
C ARG A 405 3.93 -8.87 -20.41
N TYR A 406 4.07 -7.58 -20.17
CA TYR A 406 2.97 -6.72 -19.76
C TYR A 406 2.50 -5.88 -20.95
N ASP A 407 1.19 -5.80 -21.12
CA ASP A 407 0.52 -4.95 -22.11
C ASP A 407 0.09 -3.65 -21.42
N ASP A 408 0.76 -2.56 -21.75
CA ASP A 408 0.51 -1.22 -21.18
C ASP A 408 -0.84 -0.64 -21.64
N GLU A 409 -1.36 -1.03 -22.81
CA GLU A 409 -2.64 -0.52 -23.33
C GLU A 409 -3.81 -1.12 -22.56
N THR A 410 -3.73 -2.42 -22.27
CA THR A 410 -4.78 -3.14 -21.54
C THR A 410 -4.49 -3.24 -20.04
N ALA A 411 -3.30 -2.84 -19.59
CA ALA A 411 -2.81 -3.01 -18.23
C ALA A 411 -2.92 -4.46 -17.73
N THR A 412 -2.52 -5.42 -18.58
CA THR A 412 -2.60 -6.86 -18.28
C THR A 412 -1.24 -7.54 -18.36
N LEU A 413 -1.02 -8.50 -17.45
CA LEU A 413 0.15 -9.36 -17.46
C LEU A 413 -0.18 -10.63 -18.25
N GLU A 414 0.56 -10.89 -19.32
CA GLU A 414 0.43 -12.13 -20.09
C GLU A 414 0.80 -13.33 -19.23
N ARG A 415 -0.07 -14.35 -19.28
CA ARG A 415 0.11 -15.59 -18.52
C ARG A 415 0.51 -16.72 -19.46
N ASP A 416 1.59 -17.38 -19.11
CA ASP A 416 2.08 -18.58 -19.76
C ASP A 416 2.65 -19.55 -18.71
N ALA A 417 2.99 -20.78 -19.13
CA ALA A 417 3.44 -21.82 -18.20
C ALA A 417 4.80 -21.54 -17.55
N GLN A 418 5.58 -20.59 -18.09
CA GLN A 418 6.91 -20.20 -17.60
C GLN A 418 6.87 -18.87 -16.83
N LEU A 419 5.71 -18.20 -16.73
CA LEU A 419 5.56 -16.97 -15.96
C LEU A 419 5.99 -17.21 -14.51
N ARG A 420 6.92 -16.37 -14.03
CA ARG A 420 7.42 -16.43 -12.66
C ARG A 420 7.01 -15.18 -11.89
N THR A 421 5.95 -15.30 -11.11
CA THR A 421 5.41 -14.24 -10.24
C THR A 421 5.76 -14.48 -8.78
N TYR A 422 5.93 -13.41 -8.02
CA TYR A 422 6.14 -13.34 -6.57
C TYR A 422 5.02 -12.47 -5.99
N GLU A 423 4.01 -13.13 -5.46
CA GLU A 423 2.79 -12.52 -4.91
C GLU A 423 2.23 -13.39 -3.77
N VAL A 424 1.31 -12.82 -3.01
CA VAL A 424 0.53 -13.54 -2.00
C VAL A 424 -0.94 -13.43 -2.37
N LYS A 425 -1.67 -14.55 -2.26
CA LYS A 425 -3.11 -14.63 -2.48
C LYS A 425 -3.78 -15.03 -1.19
N LEU A 426 -4.73 -14.20 -0.77
CA LEU A 426 -5.57 -14.44 0.39
C LEU A 426 -7.00 -14.74 -0.08
N GLY A 427 -7.80 -15.30 0.82
CA GLY A 427 -9.13 -15.72 0.46
C GLY A 427 -10.08 -15.88 1.62
N VAL A 428 -11.34 -16.11 1.26
CA VAL A 428 -12.45 -16.40 2.16
C VAL A 428 -12.87 -17.84 1.94
N ARG A 429 -12.68 -18.68 2.97
CA ARG A 429 -13.01 -20.12 2.94
C ARG A 429 -12.37 -20.87 1.78
N GLY A 430 -11.10 -20.56 1.49
CA GLY A 430 -10.32 -21.22 0.44
C GLY A 430 -10.49 -20.67 -0.97
N GLU A 431 -11.27 -19.61 -1.18
CA GLU A 431 -11.44 -18.94 -2.47
C GLU A 431 -10.81 -17.55 -2.44
N GLU A 432 -10.05 -17.19 -3.48
CA GLU A 432 -9.36 -15.90 -3.59
C GLU A 432 -10.33 -14.71 -3.45
N SER A 433 -9.94 -13.67 -2.73
CA SER A 433 -10.78 -12.52 -2.42
C SER A 433 -9.95 -11.26 -2.15
N PHE A 434 -10.50 -10.10 -2.57
CA PHE A 434 -10.00 -8.76 -2.23
C PHE A 434 -10.81 -8.08 -1.11
N HIS A 435 -11.72 -8.81 -0.46
CA HIS A 435 -12.43 -8.33 0.73
C HIS A 435 -11.53 -8.47 1.96
N PHE A 436 -10.63 -7.50 2.16
CA PHE A 436 -9.57 -7.51 3.18
C PHE A 436 -10.03 -7.99 4.56
N VAL A 437 -11.15 -7.46 5.07
CA VAL A 437 -11.65 -7.76 6.43
C VAL A 437 -12.25 -9.16 6.54
N LEU A 438 -12.69 -9.76 5.43
CA LEU A 438 -13.31 -11.08 5.39
C LEU A 438 -12.29 -12.21 5.22
N ASN A 439 -11.07 -11.89 4.78
CA ASN A 439 -10.04 -12.90 4.50
C ASN A 439 -9.71 -13.72 5.75
N ASP A 440 -9.71 -15.05 5.59
CA ASP A 440 -9.44 -16.05 6.63
C ASP A 440 -8.43 -17.12 6.19
N THR A 441 -8.07 -17.16 4.90
CA THR A 441 -7.27 -18.24 4.31
C THR A 441 -6.08 -17.70 3.52
N LEU A 442 -4.89 -18.28 3.76
CA LEU A 442 -3.71 -18.11 2.91
C LEU A 442 -3.81 -19.13 1.77
N ILE A 443 -3.97 -18.66 0.54
CA ILE A 443 -4.14 -19.49 -0.65
C ILE A 443 -2.79 -19.82 -1.27
N GLU A 444 -1.94 -18.81 -1.41
CA GLU A 444 -0.62 -18.92 -2.04
C GLU A 444 0.29 -17.82 -1.49
N ASP A 445 1.57 -18.11 -1.29
CA ASP A 445 2.61 -17.14 -0.95
C ASP A 445 3.90 -17.53 -1.66
N THR A 446 4.11 -16.95 -2.84
CA THR A 446 5.28 -17.19 -3.70
C THR A 446 6.37 -16.17 -3.52
N ARG A 447 6.24 -15.27 -2.53
CA ARG A 447 7.20 -14.18 -2.28
C ARG A 447 8.54 -14.72 -1.79
N ILE A 448 9.64 -14.11 -2.22
CA ILE A 448 10.99 -14.56 -1.88
C ILE A 448 11.30 -14.21 -0.41
N PRO A 449 11.69 -15.18 0.45
CA PRO A 449 12.11 -14.93 1.82
C PRO A 449 13.31 -13.98 1.96
N PRO A 450 13.52 -13.32 3.11
CA PRO A 450 14.75 -12.58 3.39
C PRO A 450 15.93 -13.50 3.73
N GLU A 451 17.14 -12.95 3.74
CA GLU A 451 18.34 -13.68 4.16
C GLU A 451 18.16 -14.27 5.58
N GLY A 452 18.56 -15.53 5.77
CA GLY A 452 18.52 -16.21 7.08
C GLY A 452 17.12 -16.51 7.60
N PHE A 453 16.09 -16.44 6.76
CA PHE A 453 14.71 -16.62 7.19
C PHE A 453 14.43 -18.02 7.73
N ALA A 454 14.13 -18.10 9.02
CA ALA A 454 13.75 -19.33 9.71
C ALA A 454 12.61 -19.05 10.71
N PRO A 455 11.41 -18.71 10.21
CA PRO A 455 10.27 -18.37 11.05
C PRO A 455 9.78 -19.60 11.84
N PRO A 456 9.43 -19.44 13.12
CA PRO A 456 8.69 -20.47 13.84
C PRO A 456 7.30 -20.67 13.21
N ALA A 457 6.71 -21.84 13.37
CA ALA A 457 5.42 -22.16 12.76
C ALA A 457 4.31 -21.21 13.24
N GLU A 458 4.45 -20.68 14.46
CA GLU A 458 3.53 -19.80 15.19
C GLU A 458 3.37 -18.40 14.59
N ILE A 459 4.27 -17.98 13.71
CA ILE A 459 4.12 -16.70 12.99
C ILE A 459 3.48 -16.85 11.62
N ASP A 460 3.12 -18.05 11.16
CA ASP A 460 2.39 -18.31 9.90
C ASP A 460 3.00 -17.63 8.66
N ALA A 461 4.31 -17.36 8.67
CA ALA A 461 5.03 -16.65 7.61
C ALA A 461 5.77 -17.59 6.64
N ALA A 462 5.60 -18.91 6.77
CA ALA A 462 6.18 -19.87 5.84
C ALA A 462 5.60 -19.68 4.42
N PRO A 463 6.42 -19.66 3.35
CA PRO A 463 5.95 -19.68 1.96
C PRO A 463 4.93 -20.80 1.69
N LEU A 464 4.11 -20.62 0.66
CA LEU A 464 3.10 -21.59 0.24
C LEU A 464 3.00 -21.59 -1.29
N GLY A 465 3.13 -22.75 -1.92
CA GLY A 465 3.10 -22.87 -3.39
C GLY A 465 4.46 -22.76 -4.08
N ARG A 466 5.54 -22.39 -3.35
CA ARG A 466 6.91 -22.40 -3.87
C ARG A 466 7.91 -22.92 -2.84
N ASP A 467 8.79 -23.81 -3.28
CA ASP A 467 9.80 -24.41 -2.42
C ASP A 467 11.05 -23.53 -2.32
N TYR A 468 11.23 -22.96 -1.14
CA TYR A 468 12.42 -22.21 -0.75
C TYR A 468 13.30 -22.95 0.25
N GLY A 469 13.05 -24.23 0.58
CA GLY A 469 13.77 -24.94 1.64
C GLY A 469 15.28 -24.96 1.45
N ASP A 470 16.05 -24.52 2.45
CA ASP A 470 17.52 -24.51 2.37
C ASP A 470 18.18 -25.86 2.73
N GLY A 471 17.38 -26.85 3.15
CA GLY A 471 17.85 -28.16 3.63
C GLY A 471 18.40 -28.15 5.07
N ALA A 472 18.43 -26.99 5.73
CA ALA A 472 18.85 -26.77 7.10
C ALA A 472 17.69 -26.35 8.03
N GLY A 473 16.46 -26.32 7.52
CA GLY A 473 15.25 -25.98 8.27
C GLY A 473 14.83 -24.51 8.15
N GLY A 474 15.52 -23.73 7.33
CA GLY A 474 15.14 -22.38 6.94
C GLY A 474 14.76 -22.28 5.47
N TYR A 475 14.75 -21.06 4.96
CA TYR A 475 14.42 -20.76 3.58
C TYR A 475 15.54 -19.95 2.89
N ARG A 476 15.79 -20.28 1.63
CA ARG A 476 16.65 -19.52 0.73
C ARG A 476 16.02 -18.16 0.46
N HIS A 477 16.88 -17.14 0.34
CA HIS A 477 16.50 -15.77 0.03
C HIS A 477 16.59 -15.46 -1.46
N TRP A 478 16.51 -16.49 -2.29
CA TRP A 478 16.54 -16.39 -3.73
C TRP A 478 15.65 -17.45 -4.37
N ASP A 479 15.22 -17.16 -5.59
CA ASP A 479 14.50 -18.07 -6.45
C ASP A 479 15.25 -18.28 -7.78
N GLU A 480 15.06 -19.44 -8.41
CA GLU A 480 15.59 -19.74 -9.73
C GLU A 480 14.47 -20.21 -10.66
N ALA A 481 14.39 -19.60 -11.83
CA ALA A 481 13.44 -19.96 -12.88
C ALA A 481 14.19 -20.31 -14.17
N SER A 482 13.80 -21.44 -14.77
CA SER A 482 14.33 -21.89 -16.05
C SER A 482 13.33 -21.60 -17.18
N TYR A 483 13.86 -21.13 -18.31
CA TYR A 483 13.11 -20.72 -19.48
C TYR A 483 13.60 -21.48 -20.70
N THR A 484 12.66 -21.88 -21.56
CA THR A 484 12.88 -22.44 -22.89
C THR A 484 12.04 -21.64 -23.88
N LEU A 485 12.70 -20.94 -24.80
CA LEU A 485 12.10 -20.02 -25.77
C LEU A 485 12.43 -20.55 -27.17
N GLY A 486 11.43 -21.12 -27.84
CA GLY A 486 11.59 -21.76 -29.15
C GLY A 486 11.17 -20.87 -30.32
N GLU A 487 11.25 -21.46 -31.51
CA GLU A 487 10.84 -20.85 -32.79
C GLU A 487 11.59 -19.54 -33.12
N LEU A 488 12.77 -19.36 -32.54
CA LEU A 488 13.52 -18.11 -32.63
C LEU A 488 13.89 -17.77 -34.07
N CYS A 489 13.80 -16.48 -34.36
CA CYS A 489 14.17 -15.89 -35.63
C CYS A 489 14.52 -14.42 -35.41
N GLY A 490 15.17 -13.78 -36.36
CA GLY A 490 15.51 -12.36 -36.29
C GLY A 490 16.78 -12.02 -37.03
N GLU A 491 17.27 -10.81 -36.80
CA GLU A 491 18.46 -10.28 -37.45
C GLU A 491 19.64 -10.19 -36.48
N GLY A 492 20.84 -10.50 -36.99
CA GLY A 492 22.08 -10.33 -36.23
C GLY A 492 22.15 -11.19 -34.97
N THR A 493 22.73 -10.64 -33.91
CA THR A 493 22.89 -11.31 -32.61
C THR A 493 21.59 -11.22 -31.80
N LEU A 494 21.11 -12.37 -31.33
CA LEU A 494 20.04 -12.46 -30.35
C LEU A 494 20.59 -12.20 -28.94
N THR A 495 19.86 -11.41 -28.16
CA THR A 495 20.16 -11.09 -26.76
C THR A 495 18.99 -11.55 -25.90
N LEU A 496 19.28 -12.31 -24.83
CA LEU A 496 18.31 -12.58 -23.78
C LEU A 496 18.31 -11.39 -22.82
N ARG A 497 17.14 -10.82 -22.56
CA ARG A 497 16.90 -9.79 -21.56
C ARG A 497 16.00 -10.36 -20.47
N ALA A 498 16.43 -10.25 -19.21
CA ALA A 498 15.60 -10.53 -18.05
C ALA A 498 15.33 -9.23 -17.30
N ARG A 499 14.05 -8.95 -17.03
CA ARG A 499 13.61 -7.81 -16.23
C ARG A 499 12.85 -8.31 -15.01
N LEU A 500 13.23 -7.84 -13.84
CA LEU A 500 12.41 -7.99 -12.63
C LEU A 500 11.51 -6.77 -12.52
N ARG A 501 10.20 -6.99 -12.59
CA ARG A 501 9.20 -5.91 -12.64
C ARG A 501 8.32 -5.92 -11.40
N MET A 502 8.02 -4.74 -10.87
CA MET A 502 7.15 -4.54 -9.71
C MET A 502 5.88 -3.79 -10.13
N GLN A 503 4.74 -4.24 -9.64
CA GLN A 503 3.47 -3.53 -9.71
C GLN A 503 2.85 -3.47 -8.31
N ALA A 504 2.49 -2.26 -7.88
CA ALA A 504 1.94 -2.00 -6.54
C ALA A 504 0.42 -2.15 -6.47
N THR A 505 -0.28 -1.96 -7.59
CA THR A 505 -1.73 -2.01 -7.74
C THR A 505 -2.08 -2.55 -9.11
N THR A 506 -2.48 -3.82 -9.18
CA THR A 506 -2.92 -4.42 -10.43
C THR A 506 -4.26 -3.84 -10.90
N ARG A 507 -4.52 -3.99 -12.20
CA ARG A 507 -5.80 -3.64 -12.81
C ARG A 507 -6.97 -4.38 -12.16
N GLU A 508 -6.82 -5.66 -11.87
CA GLU A 508 -7.90 -6.47 -11.28
C GLU A 508 -8.32 -5.89 -9.92
N TYR A 509 -7.35 -5.46 -9.12
CA TYR A 509 -7.64 -4.89 -7.81
C TYR A 509 -8.27 -3.50 -7.90
N VAL A 510 -7.77 -2.60 -8.77
CA VAL A 510 -8.38 -1.26 -8.89
C VAL A 510 -9.76 -1.28 -9.54
N GLU A 511 -10.04 -2.24 -10.42
CA GLU A 511 -11.39 -2.48 -10.94
C GLU A 511 -12.32 -3.05 -9.88
N PHE A 512 -11.85 -3.97 -9.02
CA PHE A 512 -12.59 -4.43 -7.85
C PHE A 512 -12.96 -3.26 -6.92
N LEU A 513 -12.01 -2.38 -6.60
CA LEU A 513 -12.27 -1.20 -5.77
C LEU A 513 -13.36 -0.30 -6.37
N ARG A 514 -13.33 -0.09 -7.69
CA ARG A 514 -14.34 0.68 -8.42
C ARG A 514 -15.74 0.06 -8.28
N ASP A 515 -15.81 -1.25 -8.45
CA ASP A 515 -17.07 -1.98 -8.58
C ASP A 515 -17.71 -2.29 -7.22
N GLU A 516 -16.91 -2.49 -6.17
CA GLU A 516 -17.37 -2.92 -4.84
C GLU A 516 -17.47 -1.81 -3.79
N ALA A 517 -17.07 -0.56 -4.10
CA ALA A 517 -17.23 0.59 -3.20
C ALA A 517 -18.38 1.57 -3.54
N PRO A 518 -19.51 1.18 -4.19
CA PRO A 518 -20.47 2.15 -4.72
C PRO A 518 -21.21 2.94 -3.64
N ALA A 519 -21.35 2.40 -2.41
CA ALA A 519 -22.08 3.09 -1.35
C ALA A 519 -21.33 4.33 -0.83
N SER A 520 -20.04 4.45 -1.12
CA SER A 520 -19.21 5.62 -0.79
C SER A 520 -19.41 6.85 -1.68
N ALA A 521 -20.38 6.83 -2.59
CA ALA A 521 -20.66 7.96 -3.49
C ALA A 521 -21.04 9.24 -2.72
N ASP A 522 -20.31 10.33 -2.96
CA ASP A 522 -20.49 11.59 -2.22
C ASP A 522 -20.61 12.79 -3.18
N PRO A 523 -21.56 13.73 -2.99
CA PRO A 523 -21.64 14.97 -3.75
C PRO A 523 -20.34 15.80 -3.77
N ALA A 524 -19.55 15.76 -2.70
CA ALA A 524 -18.26 16.43 -2.61
C ALA A 524 -17.19 15.79 -3.50
N LEU A 525 -17.38 14.53 -3.92
CA LEU A 525 -16.58 13.85 -4.96
C LEU A 525 -17.13 14.06 -6.38
N GLY A 526 -18.09 14.97 -6.56
CA GLY A 526 -18.82 15.13 -7.80
C GLY A 526 -19.82 13.99 -8.06
N GLY A 527 -20.28 13.32 -7.00
CA GLY A 527 -21.18 12.16 -7.08
C GLY A 527 -20.48 10.83 -7.36
N ARG A 528 -19.14 10.80 -7.38
CA ARG A 528 -18.33 9.57 -7.52
C ARG A 528 -18.17 8.86 -6.18
N SER A 529 -18.00 7.54 -6.22
CA SER A 529 -17.51 6.73 -5.09
C SER A 529 -16.00 6.86 -4.93
N TRP A 530 -15.46 6.50 -3.75
CA TRP A 530 -14.02 6.39 -3.55
C TRP A 530 -13.37 5.36 -4.48
N GLY A 531 -14.06 4.27 -4.78
CA GLY A 531 -13.65 3.30 -5.81
C GLY A 531 -13.45 3.94 -7.18
N GLN A 532 -14.40 4.75 -7.63
CA GLN A 532 -14.28 5.48 -8.90
C GLN A 532 -13.13 6.50 -8.86
N VAL A 533 -12.94 7.19 -7.73
CA VAL A 533 -11.83 8.13 -7.56
C VAL A 533 -10.48 7.43 -7.66
N ALA A 534 -10.32 6.26 -7.03
CA ALA A 534 -9.10 5.45 -7.11
C ALA A 534 -8.83 4.99 -8.55
N TYR A 535 -9.86 4.50 -9.25
CA TYR A 535 -9.74 4.07 -10.64
C TYR A 535 -9.39 5.22 -11.59
N ASP A 536 -10.03 6.39 -11.44
CA ASP A 536 -9.71 7.58 -12.23
C ASP A 536 -8.26 8.02 -12.01
N ALA A 537 -7.82 8.09 -10.75
CA ALA A 537 -6.47 8.46 -10.39
C ALA A 537 -5.42 7.48 -10.94
N TRP A 538 -5.68 6.18 -10.83
CA TRP A 538 -4.84 5.12 -11.39
C TRP A 538 -4.70 5.26 -12.91
N ARG A 539 -5.82 5.45 -13.63
CA ARG A 539 -5.80 5.67 -15.10
C ARG A 539 -5.05 6.94 -15.50
N GLU A 540 -5.24 8.04 -14.78
CA GLU A 540 -4.57 9.32 -15.06
C GLU A 540 -3.06 9.22 -14.90
N HIS A 541 -2.59 8.34 -14.00
CA HIS A 541 -1.18 8.12 -13.70
C HIS A 541 -0.60 6.86 -14.35
N GLY A 542 -1.11 6.50 -15.53
CA GLY A 542 -0.51 5.45 -16.37
C GLY A 542 -0.85 4.02 -15.97
N GLY A 543 -1.84 3.81 -15.09
CA GLY A 543 -2.33 2.48 -14.76
C GLY A 543 -1.34 1.64 -13.95
N ASP A 544 -0.53 2.28 -13.10
CA ASP A 544 0.58 1.64 -12.38
C ASP A 544 1.44 0.79 -13.34
N GLU A 545 1.97 1.45 -14.37
CA GLU A 545 2.90 0.85 -15.30
C GLU A 545 4.02 0.16 -14.51
N PRO A 546 4.30 -1.12 -14.76
CA PRO A 546 5.21 -1.87 -13.92
C PRO A 546 6.63 -1.32 -13.96
N PHE A 547 7.18 -1.11 -12.78
CA PHE A 547 8.51 -0.55 -12.61
C PHE A 547 9.59 -1.61 -12.79
N ASP A 548 10.60 -1.33 -13.62
CA ASP A 548 11.78 -2.19 -13.78
C ASP A 548 12.71 -2.02 -12.58
N MET A 549 12.68 -3.01 -11.67
CA MET A 549 13.58 -3.09 -10.51
C MET A 549 15.02 -3.32 -10.97
N GLU A 550 15.20 -4.28 -11.88
CA GLU A 550 16.50 -4.59 -12.46
C GLU A 550 16.33 -5.17 -13.87
N VAL A 551 17.34 -4.90 -14.71
CA VAL A 551 17.43 -5.39 -16.07
C VAL A 551 18.82 -5.97 -16.30
N VAL A 552 18.89 -7.24 -16.69
CA VAL A 552 20.14 -7.90 -17.09
C VAL A 552 20.02 -8.50 -18.49
N GLU A 553 21.12 -8.47 -19.23
CA GLU A 553 21.17 -8.93 -20.62
C GLU A 553 22.39 -9.83 -20.86
N VAL A 554 22.22 -10.84 -21.71
CA VAL A 554 23.32 -11.67 -22.20
C VAL A 554 23.15 -11.97 -23.69
N ALA A 555 24.24 -11.88 -24.44
CA ALA A 555 24.25 -12.29 -25.84
C ALA A 555 24.12 -13.81 -25.95
N LEU A 556 23.13 -14.28 -26.71
CA LEU A 556 22.89 -15.71 -26.95
C LEU A 556 23.69 -16.24 -28.14
N GLY A 557 23.80 -15.44 -29.21
CA GLY A 557 24.47 -15.84 -30.45
C GLY A 557 23.77 -15.29 -31.69
N ALA A 558 24.26 -15.66 -32.88
CA ALA A 558 23.63 -15.25 -34.13
C ALA A 558 22.24 -15.89 -34.28
N SER A 559 21.29 -15.11 -34.81
CA SER A 559 19.96 -15.58 -35.14
C SER A 559 20.04 -16.78 -36.10
N PRO A 560 19.29 -17.88 -35.83
CA PRO A 560 19.32 -19.08 -36.66
C PRO A 560 18.71 -18.87 -38.04
N ARG A 561 17.79 -17.91 -38.17
CA ARG A 561 17.06 -17.59 -39.40
C ARG A 561 16.46 -16.19 -39.32
N ALA A 562 16.22 -15.57 -40.47
CA ALA A 562 15.38 -14.38 -40.53
C ALA A 562 13.94 -14.71 -40.10
N CYS A 563 13.25 -13.76 -39.47
CA CYS A 563 11.83 -13.95 -39.21
C CYS A 563 11.03 -13.94 -40.52
N PRO A 564 9.91 -14.68 -40.58
CA PRO A 564 8.98 -14.55 -41.68
C PRO A 564 8.58 -13.08 -41.80
N VAL A 565 8.62 -12.55 -43.00
CA VAL A 565 8.02 -11.25 -43.27
C VAL A 565 6.51 -11.46 -43.08
N GLU A 566 5.86 -10.73 -42.18
CA GLU A 566 4.40 -10.68 -42.17
C GLU A 566 3.98 -10.16 -43.55
N GLU A 567 3.41 -11.04 -44.39
CA GLU A 567 2.71 -10.59 -45.59
C GLU A 567 1.53 -9.76 -45.09
N ILE A 568 1.68 -8.43 -45.13
CA ILE A 568 0.55 -7.53 -45.10
C ILE A 568 -0.34 -7.97 -46.27
N ASP A 569 -1.47 -8.58 -45.95
CA ASP A 569 -2.45 -9.03 -46.93
C ASP A 569 -2.96 -7.79 -47.70
N ALA A 570 -2.28 -7.46 -48.80
CA ALA A 570 -2.72 -6.49 -49.79
C ALA A 570 -3.83 -7.13 -50.65
N GLY A 571 -4.85 -7.68 -49.97
CA GLY A 571 -5.83 -8.60 -50.50
C GLY A 571 -7.28 -8.13 -50.38
N VAL A 572 -7.53 -6.82 -50.33
CA VAL A 572 -8.85 -6.26 -50.68
C VAL A 572 -8.64 -5.08 -51.62
N GLN A 573 -8.53 -5.36 -52.92
CA GLN A 573 -8.81 -4.36 -53.92
C GLN A 573 -10.33 -4.10 -53.92
N PRO A 574 -10.81 -2.85 -53.73
CA PRO A 574 -12.20 -2.56 -54.04
C PRO A 574 -12.36 -2.68 -55.56
N THR A 575 -13.10 -3.68 -56.00
CA THR A 575 -13.60 -3.76 -57.37
C THR A 575 -14.48 -2.53 -57.62
N MET A 576 -13.96 -1.55 -58.35
CA MET A 576 -14.78 -0.48 -58.93
C MET A 576 -15.50 -1.06 -60.15
N ASP A 577 -16.73 -1.53 -59.93
CA ASP A 577 -17.67 -1.78 -61.01
C ASP A 577 -18.17 -0.43 -61.56
N ALA A 578 -17.82 -0.16 -62.81
CA ALA A 578 -18.37 0.94 -63.59
C ALA A 578 -19.80 0.59 -64.04
N GLY A 579 -20.79 0.98 -63.23
CA GLY A 579 -22.21 0.94 -63.57
C GLY A 579 -22.75 2.37 -63.76
N THR A 580 -22.97 2.75 -65.01
CA THR A 580 -23.63 4.00 -65.40
C THR A 580 -25.10 3.99 -64.99
N THR A 581 -25.54 4.93 -64.15
CA THR A 581 -26.92 5.42 -64.16
C THR A 581 -26.95 6.89 -63.74
N ASP A 582 -27.45 7.72 -64.67
CA ASP A 582 -27.91 9.08 -64.43
C ASP A 582 -28.90 9.15 -63.27
N PHE A 583 -28.80 10.16 -62.39
CA PHE A 583 -29.96 10.95 -61.94
C PHE A 583 -29.48 12.21 -61.19
N GLU A 584 -30.22 13.29 -61.43
CA GLU A 584 -29.94 14.69 -61.08
C GLU A 584 -30.01 15.01 -59.58
N GLY A 585 -29.27 16.05 -59.17
CA GLY A 585 -29.79 17.02 -58.21
C GLY A 585 -29.04 17.24 -56.89
N GLY A 586 -28.17 18.26 -56.88
CA GLY A 586 -28.21 19.30 -55.82
C GLY A 586 -27.26 19.21 -54.62
N GLY A 587 -26.41 20.23 -54.48
CA GLY A 587 -25.97 20.77 -53.19
C GLY A 587 -24.50 20.56 -52.81
N GLY A 588 -23.72 21.66 -52.76
CA GLY A 588 -22.31 21.71 -52.33
C GLY A 588 -22.08 21.33 -50.86
N CYS A 589 -20.87 21.28 -50.32
CA CYS A 589 -19.67 22.05 -50.62
C CYS A 589 -18.40 21.22 -50.43
N GLY A 590 -17.38 21.53 -51.24
CA GLY A 590 -16.11 20.85 -51.31
C GLY A 590 -15.10 21.25 -50.24
N CYS A 591 -14.23 20.28 -50.01
CA CYS A 591 -12.99 20.26 -49.25
C CYS A 591 -12.01 21.38 -49.61
N ARG A 592 -11.02 21.59 -48.73
CA ARG A 592 -9.63 21.40 -49.17
C ARG A 592 -8.68 21.05 -48.02
N ALA A 593 -8.10 19.86 -48.18
CA ALA A 593 -6.90 19.37 -47.52
C ALA A 593 -5.65 20.13 -48.00
N GLY A 594 -4.58 20.01 -47.22
CA GLY A 594 -3.25 20.45 -47.64
C GLY A 594 -2.17 20.09 -46.63
N ALA A 595 -1.53 18.94 -46.88
CA ALA A 595 -0.28 18.50 -46.27
C ALA A 595 0.88 19.50 -46.43
N ARG A 596 1.95 19.33 -45.63
CA ARG A 596 3.40 19.54 -45.92
C ARG A 596 4.20 19.40 -44.61
N SER A 597 5.11 18.43 -44.46
CA SER A 597 6.48 18.34 -44.99
C SER A 597 7.48 19.34 -44.39
N ALA A 598 8.62 18.80 -43.98
CA ALA A 598 9.78 19.39 -43.33
C ALA A 598 10.38 20.66 -43.96
N GLY A 599 11.14 21.41 -43.15
CA GLY A 599 12.09 22.40 -43.64
C GLY A 599 12.50 23.44 -42.59
N ALA A 600 13.79 23.47 -42.29
CA ALA A 600 14.48 24.35 -41.36
C ALA A 600 14.24 25.85 -41.59
N GLY A 601 14.41 26.65 -40.52
CA GLY A 601 14.98 27.99 -40.72
C GLY A 601 14.95 29.02 -39.60
N TRP A 602 16.17 29.44 -39.24
CA TRP A 602 16.61 30.83 -39.06
C TRP A 602 16.06 31.69 -37.91
N TRP A 603 16.98 31.97 -36.99
CA TRP A 603 17.00 33.08 -36.04
C TRP A 603 17.06 34.46 -36.73
N LEU A 604 16.37 35.45 -36.15
CA LEU A 604 16.76 36.87 -35.96
C LEU A 604 15.53 37.62 -35.40
N ALA A 605 15.54 37.95 -34.10
CA ALA A 605 15.94 39.25 -33.54
C ALA A 605 14.90 40.37 -33.69
N LEU A 606 14.41 40.89 -32.56
CA LEU A 606 14.15 42.31 -32.30
C LEU A 606 13.96 42.54 -30.79
N ALA A 607 14.84 43.38 -30.23
CA ALA A 607 14.81 43.90 -28.85
C ALA A 607 13.65 44.91 -28.66
N PRO A 608 13.37 45.43 -27.43
CA PRO A 608 14.22 46.53 -26.95
C PRO A 608 14.38 46.73 -25.42
N LEU A 609 15.48 47.44 -25.11
CA LEU A 609 15.65 48.54 -24.15
C LEU A 609 15.72 48.31 -22.62
N VAL A 610 16.97 48.41 -22.17
CA VAL A 610 17.48 48.75 -20.83
C VAL A 610 17.17 50.21 -20.46
N TRP A 611 16.86 50.48 -19.19
CA TRP A 611 17.30 51.72 -18.52
C TRP A 611 17.70 51.49 -17.05
N LEU A 612 18.89 52.00 -16.72
CA LEU A 612 19.56 51.99 -15.42
C LEU A 612 19.03 53.09 -14.49
N VAL A 613 19.01 52.83 -13.17
CA VAL A 613 19.33 53.86 -12.18
C VAL A 613 20.27 53.29 -11.10
N THR A 614 21.38 53.99 -10.90
CA THR A 614 22.48 53.72 -9.99
C THR A 614 22.30 54.34 -8.60
N ARG A 615 22.73 53.60 -7.56
CA ARG A 615 23.41 53.96 -6.28
C ARG A 615 23.24 55.37 -5.68
N ARG A 616 23.04 55.42 -4.34
CA ARG A 616 23.93 56.16 -3.39
C ARG A 616 23.78 55.74 -1.92
N ARG A 617 24.92 55.83 -1.20
CA ARG A 617 25.24 55.49 0.20
C ARG A 617 24.79 56.54 1.24
N ALA A 618 24.87 56.11 2.50
CA ALA A 618 25.07 56.85 3.78
C ALA A 618 23.76 57.40 4.38
N ARG A 619 23.40 57.08 5.62
CA ARG A 619 24.14 57.10 6.90
C ARG A 619 23.64 56.05 7.88
#